data_AF-A0A819HM57-F1
#
_entry.id   AF-A0A819HM57-F1
#
_cell.length_a   1.000
_cell.length_b   1.000
_cell.length_c   1.000
_cell.angle_alpha   90.00
_cell.angle_beta   90.00
_cell.angle_gamma   90.00
#
_symmetry.space_group_name_H-M   'P 1'
#
loop_
_entity.id
_entity.type
_entity.pdbx_description
1 polymer ?
#
loop_
_entity_poly.entity_id
_entity_poly.type
_entity_poly.pdbx_seq_one_letter_code
_entity_poly.pdbx_strand_id
1 'polypeptide(L)'
;HEKILIDIQRILNIAQVYHLEITDNEVLIDSLIELLNILPELNTLKIHSLSLKKSRKFTALEEHVMYLIKETIYFKVDAIYDMDIESAVRNIIQNIKRDCNKHLRLLCFHASSADDELIKQLEKMIENEELILDYNITRIIDCIYLQWK
;
A
#
# COMPACT_ATOMS: atom_id res chain seq x y z
N HIS A 1 -25.32 12.83 10.85
CA HIS A 1 -24.16 12.23 10.16
C HIS A 1 -23.39 13.27 9.34
N GLU A 2 -24.04 14.04 8.45
CA GLU A 2 -23.38 15.04 7.59
C GLU A 2 -22.62 16.15 8.34
N LYS A 3 -23.18 16.69 9.43
CA LYS A 3 -22.52 17.71 10.26
C LYS A 3 -21.22 17.23 10.92
N ILE A 4 -21.18 15.96 11.33
CA ILE A 4 -19.99 15.36 11.97
C ILE A 4 -18.85 15.21 10.95
N LEU A 5 -19.16 14.81 9.71
CA LEU A 5 -18.18 14.72 8.62
C LEU A 5 -17.59 16.10 8.30
N ILE A 6 -18.42 17.14 8.23
CA ILE A 6 -17.97 18.51 8.00
C ILE A 6 -17.02 18.97 9.13
N ASP A 7 -17.36 18.69 10.38
CA ASP A 7 -16.53 19.08 11.53
C ASP A 7 -15.21 18.28 11.55
N ILE A 8 -15.23 16.99 11.25
CA ILE A 8 -14.02 16.15 11.09
C ILE A 8 -13.14 16.72 9.96
N GLN A 9 -13.72 17.03 8.80
CA GLN A 9 -12.95 17.55 7.68
C GLN A 9 -12.34 18.93 7.98
N ARG A 10 -13.05 19.78 8.72
CA ARG A 10 -12.49 21.05 9.21
C ARG A 10 -11.34 20.83 10.19
N ILE A 11 -11.46 19.86 11.09
CA ILE A 11 -10.37 19.50 12.01
C ILE A 11 -9.17 18.97 11.22
N LEU A 12 -9.36 18.09 10.24
CA LEU A 12 -8.28 17.53 9.42
C LEU A 12 -7.62 18.57 8.50
N ASN A 13 -8.38 19.58 8.04
CA ASN A 13 -7.81 20.70 7.30
C ASN A 13 -6.95 21.63 8.18
N ILE A 14 -7.23 21.67 9.49
CA ILE A 14 -6.44 22.46 10.46
C ILE A 14 -5.26 21.64 10.99
N ALA A 15 -5.51 20.37 11.32
CA ALA A 15 -4.54 19.41 11.79
C ALA A 15 -4.09 18.54 10.62
N GLN A 16 -3.01 18.94 9.96
CA GLN A 16 -2.40 18.13 8.90
C GLN A 16 -2.02 16.75 9.45
N VAL A 17 -2.63 15.71 8.90
CA VAL A 17 -2.36 14.32 9.27
C VAL A 17 -1.45 13.71 8.22
N TYR A 18 -0.15 13.68 8.52
CA TYR A 18 0.87 13.11 7.63
C TYR A 18 1.11 11.62 7.84
N HIS A 19 0.66 11.07 8.97
CA HIS A 19 0.87 9.69 9.34
C HIS A 19 -0.42 9.11 9.90
N LEU A 20 -0.89 8.03 9.28
CA LEU A 20 -2.03 7.25 9.73
C LEU A 20 -1.59 5.81 9.97
N GLU A 21 -1.71 5.36 11.21
CA GLU A 21 -1.53 3.96 11.60
C GLU A 21 -2.87 3.39 12.05
N ILE A 22 -3.33 2.34 11.37
CA ILE A 22 -4.56 1.65 11.70
C ILE A 22 -4.20 0.29 12.27
N THR A 23 -4.42 0.15 13.58
CA THR A 23 -4.07 -1.05 14.35
C THR A 23 -5.22 -2.03 14.52
N ASP A 24 -6.39 -1.75 13.93
CA ASP A 24 -7.57 -2.60 14.06
C ASP A 24 -7.34 -3.97 13.40
N ASN A 25 -7.97 -5.00 13.96
CA ASN A 25 -7.73 -6.40 13.57
C ASN A 25 -8.31 -6.73 12.19
N GLU A 26 -9.28 -5.93 11.69
CA GLU A 26 -9.87 -6.14 10.37
C GLU A 26 -10.48 -4.84 9.80
N VAL A 27 -9.71 -4.09 8.99
CA VAL A 27 -10.20 -2.87 8.32
C VAL A 27 -10.78 -3.21 6.94
N LEU A 28 -11.99 -2.76 6.63
CA LEU A 28 -12.56 -2.90 5.28
C LEU A 28 -11.95 -1.86 4.34
N ILE A 29 -11.52 -2.29 3.15
CA ILE A 29 -10.88 -1.41 2.16
C ILE A 29 -11.76 -0.24 1.71
N ASP A 30 -13.08 -0.45 1.58
CA ASP A 30 -14.03 0.61 1.19
C ASP A 30 -14.05 1.73 2.24
N SER A 31 -14.10 1.37 3.52
CA SER A 31 -14.09 2.32 4.63
C SER A 31 -12.75 3.06 4.74
N LEU A 32 -11.65 2.40 4.39
CA LEU A 32 -10.34 3.04 4.32
C LEU A 32 -10.27 4.07 3.20
N ILE A 33 -10.84 3.78 2.03
CA ILE A 33 -10.88 4.74 0.91
C ILE A 33 -11.73 5.96 1.27
N GLU A 34 -12.89 5.76 1.89
CA GLU A 34 -13.71 6.88 2.38
C GLU A 34 -12.93 7.76 3.37
N LEU A 35 -12.15 7.15 4.27
CA LEU A 35 -11.28 7.85 5.21
C LEU A 35 -10.14 8.62 4.51
N LEU A 36 -9.52 8.04 3.48
CA LEU A 36 -8.42 8.70 2.78
C LEU A 36 -8.90 9.85 1.90
N ASN A 37 -10.11 9.75 1.32
CA ASN A 37 -10.71 10.87 0.58
C ASN A 37 -10.92 12.13 1.44
N ILE A 38 -10.97 11.99 2.78
CA ILE A 38 -11.13 13.14 3.68
C ILE A 38 -9.81 13.65 4.27
N LEU A 39 -8.70 12.95 4.04
CA LEU A 39 -7.37 13.30 4.57
C LEU A 39 -6.52 13.94 3.47
N PRO A 40 -6.32 15.28 3.48
CA PRO A 40 -5.41 15.92 2.53
C PRO A 40 -3.96 15.55 2.86
N GLU A 41 -3.19 15.14 1.83
CA GLU A 41 -1.72 15.02 1.85
C GLU A 41 -1.14 13.99 2.86
N LEU A 42 -1.61 12.74 2.79
CA LEU A 42 -1.12 11.66 3.65
C LEU A 42 0.27 11.13 3.23
N ASN A 43 1.33 11.46 3.96
CA ASN A 43 2.67 10.96 3.63
C ASN A 43 2.86 9.47 3.95
N THR A 44 2.30 8.99 5.06
CA THR A 44 2.52 7.61 5.54
C THR A 44 1.22 6.94 5.91
N LEU A 45 1.01 5.75 5.38
CA LEU A 45 -0.11 4.88 5.72
C LEU A 45 0.43 3.52 6.15
N LYS A 46 0.13 3.16 7.40
CA LYS A 46 0.45 1.85 7.97
C LYS A 46 -0.85 1.15 8.38
N ILE A 47 -1.06 -0.06 7.89
CA ILE A 47 -2.26 -0.84 8.17
C ILE A 47 -1.84 -2.19 8.71
N HIS A 48 -2.27 -2.52 9.92
CA HIS A 48 -1.91 -3.78 10.56
C HIS A 48 -2.67 -4.98 9.97
N SER A 49 -3.93 -4.77 9.58
CA SER A 49 -4.76 -5.81 8.97
C SER A 49 -5.77 -5.20 8.00
N LEU A 50 -5.68 -5.58 6.73
CA LEU A 50 -6.59 -5.12 5.68
C LEU A 50 -7.45 -6.29 5.19
N SER A 51 -8.77 -6.16 5.33
CA SER A 51 -9.73 -7.15 4.86
C SER A 51 -10.37 -6.76 3.55
N LEU A 52 -10.40 -7.76 2.69
CA LEU A 52 -10.80 -7.65 1.30
C LEU A 52 -12.13 -8.35 1.01
N LYS A 53 -12.79 -8.89 2.06
CA LYS A 53 -13.94 -9.83 1.99
C LYS A 53 -15.16 -9.37 1.17
N LYS A 54 -15.19 -8.15 0.64
CA LYS A 54 -16.23 -7.65 -0.28
C LYS A 54 -15.75 -7.35 -1.71
N SER A 55 -14.45 -7.35 -2.00
CA SER A 55 -13.93 -7.15 -3.36
C SER A 55 -14.13 -8.45 -4.17
N ARG A 56 -15.14 -8.48 -5.03
CA ARG A 56 -15.58 -9.70 -5.74
C ARG A 56 -14.61 -10.25 -6.78
N LYS A 57 -13.45 -9.63 -7.03
CA LYS A 57 -12.39 -10.14 -7.91
C LYS A 57 -11.04 -9.55 -7.49
N PHE A 58 -9.97 -10.35 -7.58
CA PHE A 58 -8.59 -9.91 -7.34
C PHE A 58 -8.21 -8.67 -8.18
N THR A 59 -8.86 -8.46 -9.33
CA THR A 59 -8.67 -7.25 -10.17
C THR A 59 -9.24 -5.96 -9.56
N ALA A 60 -10.34 -6.03 -8.80
CA ALA A 60 -10.89 -4.86 -8.10
C ALA A 60 -10.12 -4.56 -6.81
N LEU A 61 -9.39 -5.55 -6.28
CA LEU A 61 -8.45 -5.36 -5.18
C LEU A 61 -7.25 -4.51 -5.62
N GLU A 62 -6.73 -4.75 -6.82
CA GLU A 62 -5.64 -3.97 -7.41
C GLU A 62 -6.02 -2.48 -7.47
N GLU A 63 -7.17 -2.13 -8.04
CA GLU A 63 -7.58 -0.72 -8.18
C GLU A 63 -7.65 0.03 -6.85
N HIS A 64 -8.21 -0.59 -5.82
CA HIS A 64 -8.36 0.02 -4.51
C HIS A 64 -7.03 0.15 -3.76
N VAL A 65 -6.21 -0.90 -3.74
CA VAL A 65 -4.86 -0.83 -3.14
C VAL A 65 -4.00 0.17 -3.89
N MET A 66 -4.13 0.24 -5.23
CA MET A 66 -3.44 1.25 -6.04
C MET A 66 -3.86 2.67 -5.70
N TYR A 67 -5.14 2.90 -5.40
CA TYR A 67 -5.61 4.20 -4.90
C TYR A 67 -4.89 4.59 -3.60
N LEU A 68 -4.73 3.67 -2.64
CA LEU A 68 -4.00 3.92 -1.39
C LEU A 68 -2.52 4.27 -1.65
N ILE A 69 -1.91 3.55 -2.59
CA ILE A 69 -0.50 3.69 -2.93
C ILE A 69 -0.22 5.01 -3.67
N LYS A 70 -1.18 5.50 -4.45
CA LYS A 70 -1.03 6.75 -5.21
C LYS A 70 -0.87 7.97 -4.32
N GLU A 71 -1.58 7.98 -3.20
CA GLU A 71 -1.65 9.14 -2.30
C GLU A 71 -0.59 9.10 -1.20
N THR A 72 0.31 8.11 -1.17
CA THR A 72 1.24 7.89 -0.05
C THR A 72 2.70 7.84 -0.47
N ILE A 73 3.59 8.31 0.42
CA ILE A 73 5.05 8.20 0.27
C ILE A 73 5.53 6.87 0.84
N TYR A 74 4.93 6.44 1.95
CA TYR A 74 5.25 5.19 2.63
C TYR A 74 3.97 4.37 2.81
N PHE A 75 3.91 3.18 2.22
CA PHE A 75 2.80 2.25 2.35
C PHE A 75 3.27 0.95 3.00
N LYS A 76 2.64 0.56 4.11
CA LYS A 76 2.94 -0.68 4.82
C LYS A 76 1.66 -1.45 5.15
N VAL A 77 1.66 -2.74 4.85
CA VAL A 77 0.59 -3.67 5.25
C VAL A 77 1.17 -4.90 5.97
N ASP A 78 0.73 -5.14 7.21
CA ASP A 78 1.23 -6.24 8.06
C ASP A 78 0.47 -7.56 7.89
N ALA A 79 -0.70 -7.59 7.25
CA ALA A 79 -1.39 -8.84 6.95
C ALA A 79 -2.31 -8.70 5.75
N ILE A 80 -2.04 -9.49 4.71
CA ILE A 80 -3.00 -9.78 3.64
C ILE A 80 -3.02 -11.29 3.44
N TYR A 81 -4.07 -11.94 3.92
CA TYR A 81 -4.22 -13.39 3.81
C TYR A 81 -4.37 -13.80 2.34
N ASP A 82 -3.71 -14.90 1.95
CA ASP A 82 -3.73 -15.48 0.60
C ASP A 82 -3.31 -14.51 -0.52
N MET A 83 -2.48 -13.52 -0.21
CA MET A 83 -1.91 -12.62 -1.22
C MET A 83 -0.77 -13.33 -1.97
N ASP A 84 -0.92 -13.42 -3.29
CA ASP A 84 0.21 -13.65 -4.19
C ASP A 84 1.09 -12.39 -4.21
N ILE A 85 2.19 -12.44 -3.45
CA ILE A 85 3.14 -11.32 -3.28
C ILE A 85 3.76 -10.94 -4.63
N GLU A 86 4.13 -11.91 -5.46
CA GLU A 86 4.74 -11.63 -6.76
C GLU A 86 3.77 -10.87 -7.66
N SER A 87 2.53 -11.36 -7.79
CA SER A 87 1.49 -10.68 -8.56
C SER A 87 1.17 -9.29 -8.00
N ALA A 88 1.09 -9.16 -6.68
CA ALA A 88 0.84 -7.87 -6.04
C ALA A 88 1.96 -6.86 -6.32
N VAL A 89 3.23 -7.26 -6.12
CA VAL A 89 4.39 -6.41 -6.40
C VAL A 89 4.45 -6.05 -7.88
N ARG A 90 4.26 -7.01 -8.79
CA ARG A 90 4.21 -6.77 -10.24
C ARG A 90 3.19 -5.68 -10.58
N ASN A 91 1.96 -5.84 -10.12
CA ASN A 91 0.87 -4.91 -10.41
C ASN A 91 1.17 -3.52 -9.87
N ILE A 92 1.69 -3.42 -8.65
CA ILE A 92 2.01 -2.12 -8.04
C ILE A 92 3.07 -1.40 -8.86
N ILE A 93 4.13 -2.10 -9.23
CA ILE A 93 5.22 -1.48 -9.97
C ILE A 93 4.78 -1.08 -11.38
N GLN A 94 4.02 -1.94 -12.08
CA GLN A 94 3.48 -1.62 -13.40
C GLN A 94 2.58 -0.38 -13.36
N ASN A 95 1.77 -0.23 -12.31
CA ASN A 95 0.95 0.98 -12.14
C ASN A 95 1.79 2.21 -11.78
N ILE A 96 2.84 2.10 -10.96
CA ILE A 96 3.77 3.21 -10.71
C ILE A 96 4.42 3.68 -12.02
N LYS A 97 4.86 2.74 -12.85
CA LYS A 97 5.44 3.00 -14.18
C LYS A 97 4.44 3.67 -15.11
N ARG A 98 3.18 3.21 -15.13
CA ARG A 98 2.11 3.75 -15.99
C ARG A 98 1.65 5.14 -15.56
N ASP A 99 1.32 5.29 -14.28
CA ASP A 99 0.63 6.48 -13.76
C ASP A 99 1.61 7.51 -13.19
N CYS A 100 2.93 7.29 -13.35
CA CYS A 100 4.00 8.14 -12.85
C CYS A 100 3.81 8.48 -11.37
N ASN A 101 3.51 7.49 -10.53
CA ASN A 101 3.46 7.72 -9.10
C ASN A 101 4.87 8.06 -8.60
N LYS A 102 5.15 9.37 -8.50
CA LYS A 102 6.44 9.92 -8.06
C LYS A 102 6.58 9.98 -6.53
N HIS A 103 5.50 9.70 -5.82
CA HIS A 103 5.40 9.94 -4.39
C HIS A 103 5.84 8.72 -3.60
N LEU A 104 5.47 7.51 -4.04
CA LEU A 104 5.84 6.30 -3.32
C LEU A 104 7.36 6.09 -3.28
N ARG A 105 7.91 6.05 -2.07
CA ARG A 105 9.34 5.82 -1.78
C ARG A 105 9.60 4.55 -1.01
N LEU A 106 8.59 4.00 -0.33
CA LEU A 106 8.72 2.72 0.35
C LEU A 106 7.41 1.94 0.31
N LEU A 107 7.55 0.66 0.00
CA LEU A 107 6.48 -0.31 0.00
C LEU A 107 6.89 -1.48 0.90
N CYS A 108 6.04 -1.82 1.86
CA CYS A 108 6.31 -2.89 2.82
C CYS A 108 5.12 -3.84 2.92
N PHE A 109 5.41 -5.14 2.83
CA PHE A 109 4.43 -6.19 3.07
C PHE A 109 4.99 -7.21 4.05
N HIS A 110 4.14 -7.66 4.96
CA HIS A 110 4.41 -8.85 5.72
C HIS A 110 4.19 -10.10 4.86
N ALA A 111 5.17 -10.99 4.93
CA ALA A 111 5.26 -12.23 4.21
C ALA A 111 5.94 -13.25 5.13
N SER A 112 5.14 -13.93 5.95
CA SER A 112 5.63 -14.93 6.91
C SER A 112 6.34 -16.12 6.26
N SER A 113 6.10 -16.37 4.97
CA SER A 113 6.80 -17.37 4.16
C SER A 113 7.95 -16.80 3.34
N ALA A 114 8.30 -15.51 3.50
CA ALA A 114 9.37 -14.91 2.71
C ALA A 114 10.74 -15.48 3.09
N ASP A 115 11.37 -16.11 2.11
CA ASP A 115 12.74 -16.56 2.17
C ASP A 115 13.59 -15.79 1.14
N ASP A 116 14.88 -16.10 1.11
CA ASP A 116 15.82 -15.45 0.19
C ASP A 116 15.56 -15.86 -1.28
N GLU A 117 14.82 -16.93 -1.52
CA GLU A 117 14.43 -17.36 -2.87
C GLU A 117 13.31 -16.47 -3.42
N LEU A 118 12.29 -16.16 -2.61
CA LEU A 118 11.24 -15.19 -2.98
C LEU A 118 11.85 -13.82 -3.30
N ILE A 119 12.84 -13.36 -2.54
CA ILE A 119 13.52 -12.08 -2.83
C ILE A 119 14.18 -12.11 -4.20
N LYS A 120 14.93 -13.18 -4.53
CA LYS A 120 15.56 -13.33 -5.85
C LYS A 120 14.54 -13.40 -6.98
N GLN A 121 13.39 -14.04 -6.75
CA GLN A 121 12.31 -14.10 -7.72
C GLN A 121 11.74 -12.70 -8.01
N LEU A 122 11.52 -11.90 -6.96
CA LEU A 122 11.07 -10.52 -7.11
C LEU A 122 12.10 -9.65 -7.84
N GLU A 123 13.38 -9.74 -7.47
CA GLU A 123 14.47 -9.02 -8.16
C GLU A 123 14.50 -9.37 -9.65
N LYS A 124 14.50 -10.68 -9.97
CA LYS A 124 14.52 -11.18 -11.34
C LYS A 124 13.28 -10.75 -12.13
N MET A 125 12.10 -10.72 -11.51
CA MET A 125 10.88 -10.22 -12.14
C MET A 125 11.01 -8.73 -12.49
N ILE A 126 11.48 -7.90 -11.56
CA ILE A 126 11.63 -6.45 -11.77
C ILE A 126 12.66 -6.14 -12.85
N GLU A 127 13.78 -6.88 -12.86
CA GLU A 127 14.82 -6.78 -13.88
C GLU A 127 14.29 -7.19 -15.27
N ASN A 128 13.67 -8.37 -15.38
CA ASN A 128 13.20 -8.90 -16.67
C ASN A 128 12.10 -8.04 -17.31
N GLU A 129 11.24 -7.46 -16.49
CA GLU A 129 10.13 -6.62 -16.96
C GLU A 129 10.53 -5.13 -17.06
N GLU A 130 11.80 -4.79 -16.82
CA GLU A 130 12.37 -3.42 -16.83
C GLU A 130 11.49 -2.44 -16.05
N LEU A 131 11.05 -2.87 -14.87
CA LEU A 131 9.94 -2.22 -14.18
C LEU A 131 10.38 -0.95 -13.43
N ILE A 132 11.59 -0.92 -12.86
CA ILE A 132 12.18 0.23 -12.13
C ILE A 132 13.71 0.26 -12.34
N LEU A 133 14.29 1.45 -12.50
CA LEU A 133 15.73 1.64 -12.71
C LEU A 133 16.57 1.75 -11.42
N ASP A 134 15.98 2.16 -10.30
CA ASP A 134 16.73 2.42 -9.06
C ASP A 134 15.90 2.07 -7.81
N TYR A 135 16.08 0.85 -7.32
CA TYR A 135 15.38 0.32 -6.16
C TYR A 135 16.30 -0.57 -5.32
N ASN A 136 15.92 -0.80 -4.06
CA ASN A 136 16.48 -1.83 -3.20
C ASN A 136 15.34 -2.71 -2.69
N ILE A 137 15.54 -4.02 -2.71
CA ILE A 137 14.68 -4.97 -1.99
C ILE A 137 15.44 -5.44 -0.75
N THR A 138 14.80 -5.38 0.41
CA THR A 138 15.37 -5.93 1.64
C THR A 138 14.34 -6.74 2.40
N ARG A 139 14.81 -7.80 3.06
CA ARG A 139 14.01 -8.59 3.99
C ARG A 139 14.44 -8.29 5.41
N ILE A 140 13.49 -7.92 6.27
CA ILE A 140 13.73 -7.75 7.70
C ILE A 140 12.68 -8.58 8.43
N ILE A 141 13.12 -9.66 9.08
CA ILE A 141 12.26 -10.65 9.72
C ILE A 141 11.29 -11.23 8.66
N ASP A 142 9.99 -10.99 8.81
CA ASP A 142 8.90 -11.48 7.98
C ASP A 142 8.34 -10.37 7.09
N CYS A 143 9.11 -9.32 6.82
CA CYS A 143 8.67 -8.18 6.01
C CYS A 143 9.61 -7.99 4.82
N ILE A 144 9.02 -7.78 3.65
CA ILE A 144 9.72 -7.40 2.42
C ILE A 144 9.53 -5.91 2.22
N TYR A 145 10.63 -5.20 2.02
CA TYR A 145 10.68 -3.77 1.76
C TYR A 145 11.19 -3.53 0.35
N LEU A 146 10.42 -2.79 -0.44
CA LEU A 146 10.84 -2.24 -1.72
C LEU A 146 11.00 -0.72 -1.54
N GLN A 147 12.21 -0.23 -1.73
CA GLN A 147 12.54 1.19 -1.58
C GLN A 147 13.03 1.76 -2.89
N TRP A 148 12.43 2.86 -3.34
CA TRP A 148 12.88 3.62 -4.51
C TRP A 148 13.96 4.62 -4.08
N LYS A 149 15.02 4.76 -4.88
CA LYS A 149 16.06 5.77 -4.65
C LYS A 149 15.64 7.17 -5.11
#